data_AF-A0A520FJZ9-F1
#
_entry.id   AF-A0A520FJZ9-F1
#
_cell.length_a   1.000
_cell.length_b   1.000
_cell.length_c   1.000
_cell.angle_alpha   90.00
_cell.angle_beta   90.00
_cell.angle_gamma   90.00
#
_symmetry.space_group_name_H-M   'P 1'
#
loop_
_entity.id
_entity.type
_entity.pdbx_description
1 polymer ?
#
loop_
_entity_poly.entity_id
_entity_poly.type
_entity_poly.pdbx_seq_one_letter_code
_entity_poly.pdbx_strand_id
1 'polypeptide(L)'
;MFISTVRTPPATQGDLPNYTNLRDEPADHGIGRSRGGLTSKAHLAFDGHGRPLSVLAGPGQAGDSPMFARVLEGICVPRLAGGAHRTRPDEVRADKA
;
A
#
# COMPACT_ATOMS: atom_id res chain seq x y z
N MET A 1 -28.59 -14.39 7.76
CA MET A 1 -29.34 -14.19 6.51
C MET A 1 -28.60 -14.98 5.42
N PHE A 2 -29.31 -15.80 4.63
CA PHE A 2 -28.79 -16.98 3.90
C PHE A 2 -27.41 -16.81 3.22
N ILE A 3 -26.50 -17.77 3.45
CA ILE A 3 -25.20 -17.88 2.75
C ILE A 3 -25.21 -19.20 1.97
N SER A 4 -25.12 -19.07 0.65
CA SER A 4 -25.04 -20.17 -0.33
C SER A 4 -23.69 -20.89 -0.25
N THR A 5 -23.71 -22.23 -0.26
CA THR A 5 -22.54 -23.12 -0.16
C THR A 5 -21.95 -23.46 -1.54
N VAL A 6 -21.65 -22.46 -2.37
CA VAL A 6 -20.79 -22.69 -3.54
C VAL A 6 -19.34 -22.60 -3.06
N ARG A 7 -18.62 -23.72 -3.12
CA ARG A 7 -17.19 -23.83 -2.82
C ARG A 7 -16.44 -22.84 -3.70
N THR A 8 -16.00 -21.72 -3.14
CA THR A 8 -14.99 -20.87 -3.78
C THR A 8 -13.70 -21.72 -3.88
N PRO A 9 -13.06 -21.83 -5.06
CA PRO A 9 -11.71 -22.40 -5.11
C PRO A 9 -10.80 -21.62 -4.17
N PRO A 10 -9.76 -22.24 -3.59
CA PRO A 10 -8.85 -21.54 -2.70
C PRO A 10 -8.34 -20.31 -3.45
N ALA A 11 -8.58 -19.13 -2.88
CA ALA A 11 -7.90 -17.93 -3.32
C ALA A 11 -6.41 -18.22 -3.12
N THR A 12 -5.66 -18.38 -4.21
CA THR A 12 -4.21 -18.47 -4.17
C THR A 12 -3.73 -17.13 -3.62
N GLN A 13 -3.36 -17.12 -2.35
CA GLN A 13 -2.66 -16.03 -1.73
C GLN A 13 -1.29 -15.92 -2.41
N GLY A 14 -1.14 -14.94 -3.30
CA GLY A 14 0.11 -14.54 -3.95
C GLY A 14 0.60 -15.53 -5.01
N ASP A 15 0.41 -15.17 -6.28
CA ASP A 15 1.18 -15.79 -7.37
C ASP A 15 2.58 -15.13 -7.42
N LEU A 16 3.58 -15.88 -7.88
CA LEU A 16 4.95 -15.36 -8.03
C LEU A 16 4.98 -14.28 -9.13
N PRO A 17 5.87 -13.27 -9.06
CA PRO A 17 5.96 -12.25 -10.09
C PRO A 17 6.34 -12.89 -11.44
N ASN A 18 5.38 -12.89 -12.37
CA ASN A 18 5.59 -13.32 -13.75
C ASN A 18 5.86 -12.10 -14.64
N TYR A 19 7.13 -11.73 -14.77
CA TYR A 19 7.59 -10.63 -15.63
C TYR A 19 7.40 -10.88 -17.14
N THR A 20 6.84 -12.03 -17.54
CA THR A 20 6.64 -12.39 -18.95
C THR A 20 5.19 -12.15 -19.40
N ASN A 21 4.23 -12.03 -18.48
CA ASN A 21 2.85 -11.75 -18.86
C ASN A 21 2.59 -10.24 -18.90
N LEU A 22 2.62 -9.65 -20.10
CA LEU A 22 2.31 -8.23 -20.35
C LEU A 22 0.96 -7.75 -19.78
N ARG A 23 0.05 -8.66 -19.41
CA ARG A 23 -1.26 -8.34 -18.83
C ARG A 23 -1.27 -8.33 -17.31
N ASP A 24 -0.29 -8.99 -16.68
CA ASP A 24 -0.10 -9.03 -15.23
C ASP A 24 0.94 -7.99 -14.86
N GLU A 25 0.48 -6.97 -14.14
CA GLU A 25 1.36 -5.89 -13.73
C GLU A 25 2.28 -6.37 -12.59
N PRO A 26 3.61 -6.13 -12.68
CA PRO A 26 4.53 -6.43 -11.59
C PRO A 26 4.08 -5.79 -10.27
N ALA A 27 4.33 -6.49 -9.15
CA ALA A 27 3.84 -6.08 -7.84
C ALA A 27 4.37 -4.70 -7.38
N ASP A 28 5.48 -4.22 -7.95
CA ASP A 28 6.16 -2.95 -7.64
C ASP A 28 5.79 -1.79 -8.59
N HIS A 29 4.97 -2.02 -9.62
CA HIS A 29 4.68 -1.02 -10.65
C HIS A 29 3.58 -0.01 -10.25
N GLY A 30 2.87 -0.26 -9.15
CA GLY A 30 1.83 0.64 -8.62
C GLY A 30 0.50 0.60 -9.37
N ILE A 31 0.34 -0.23 -10.40
CA ILE A 31 -0.94 -0.46 -11.11
C ILE A 31 -1.42 -1.89 -10.84
N GLY A 32 -2.73 -2.08 -10.77
CA GLY A 32 -3.38 -3.36 -10.55
C GLY A 32 -4.64 -3.52 -11.40
N ARG A 33 -5.23 -4.72 -11.35
CA ARG A 33 -6.44 -5.09 -12.09
C ARG A 33 -7.60 -5.26 -11.12
N SER A 34 -8.74 -4.65 -11.43
CA SER A 34 -10.01 -4.88 -10.75
C SER A 34 -11.11 -5.26 -11.75
N ARG A 35 -12.31 -5.61 -11.26
CA ARG A 35 -13.48 -5.87 -12.12
C ARG A 35 -13.85 -4.68 -13.02
N GLY A 36 -13.43 -3.46 -12.66
CA GLY A 36 -13.67 -2.23 -13.44
C GLY A 36 -12.53 -1.82 -14.38
N GLY A 37 -11.45 -2.60 -14.48
CA GLY A 37 -10.29 -2.27 -15.32
C GLY A 37 -9.01 -2.03 -14.52
N LEU A 38 -8.10 -1.21 -15.06
CA LEU A 38 -6.85 -0.84 -14.42
C LEU A 38 -7.09 0.14 -13.26
N THR A 39 -6.43 -0.09 -12.13
CA THR A 39 -6.63 0.66 -10.89
C THR A 39 -5.33 0.83 -10.13
N SER A 40 -5.20 1.90 -9.35
CA SER A 40 -4.06 2.17 -8.46
C SER A 40 -4.59 2.67 -7.12
N LYS A 41 -3.78 2.56 -6.08
CA LYS A 41 -4.05 3.07 -4.74
C LYS A 41 -2.84 3.83 -4.23
N ALA A 42 -3.10 4.99 -3.62
CA ALA A 42 -2.07 5.75 -2.92
C ALA A 42 -2.13 5.43 -1.43
N HIS A 43 -1.00 5.02 -0.86
CA HIS A 43 -0.80 4.84 0.57
C HIS A 43 0.10 5.96 1.07
N LEU A 44 -0.41 6.77 1.99
CA LEU A 44 0.18 8.06 2.36
C LEU A 44 0.37 8.16 3.88
N ALA A 45 1.48 8.73 4.30
CA ALA A 45 1.64 9.27 5.66
C ALA A 45 1.65 10.79 5.60
N PHE A 46 1.02 11.43 6.59
CA PHE A 46 1.00 12.88 6.73
C PHE A 46 1.49 13.30 8.11
N ASP A 47 2.01 14.52 8.21
CA ASP A 47 2.21 15.18 9.49
C ASP A 47 0.88 15.77 10.04
N GLY A 48 0.93 16.32 11.26
CA GLY A 48 -0.23 16.95 11.89
C GLY A 48 -0.76 18.21 11.18
N HIS A 49 -0.09 18.69 10.14
CA HIS A 49 -0.49 19.84 9.32
C HIS A 49 -0.96 19.41 7.92
N GLY A 50 -1.08 18.10 7.65
CA GLY A 50 -1.50 17.58 6.35
C GLY A 50 -0.40 17.59 5.28
N ARG A 51 0.88 17.70 5.67
CA ARG A 51 2.00 17.58 4.71
C ARG A 51 2.38 16.11 4.53
N PRO A 52 2.48 15.61 3.29
CA PRO A 52 2.85 14.22 3.06
C PRO A 52 4.30 13.96 3.51
N LEU A 53 4.50 12.93 4.33
CA LEU A 53 5.80 12.46 4.81
C LEU A 53 6.31 11.24 4.04
N SER A 54 5.40 10.47 3.44
CA SER A 54 5.68 9.26 2.65
C SER A 54 4.53 9.04 1.68
N VAL A 55 4.85 8.65 0.44
CA VAL A 55 3.88 8.42 -0.63
C VAL A 55 4.26 7.14 -1.38
N LEU A 56 3.37 6.16 -1.36
CA LEU A 56 3.55 4.90 -2.09
C LEU A 56 2.35 4.67 -3.01
N ALA A 57 2.65 4.41 -4.28
CA ALA A 57 1.65 3.92 -5.23
C ALA A 57 1.68 2.40 -5.23
N GLY A 58 0.52 1.79 -5.03
CA GLY A 58 0.31 0.35 -5.07
C GLY A 58 -0.81 -0.02 -6.03
N PRO A 59 -0.90 -1.29 -6.42
CA PRO A 59 -2.03 -1.76 -7.22
C PRO A 59 -3.36 -1.49 -6.50
N GLY A 60 -4.45 -1.24 -7.23
CA GLY A 60 -5.72 -0.83 -6.64
C GLY A 60 -6.32 -1.81 -5.61
N GLN A 61 -5.99 -3.09 -5.73
CA GLN A 61 -6.38 -4.14 -4.77
C GLN A 61 -5.45 -4.27 -3.55
N ALA A 62 -4.41 -3.44 -3.43
CA ALA A 62 -3.53 -3.43 -2.27
C ALA A 62 -4.31 -2.98 -1.02
N GLY A 63 -4.36 -3.86 -0.01
CA GLY A 63 -4.89 -3.50 1.30
C GLY A 63 -3.97 -2.50 2.02
N ASP A 64 -4.54 -1.73 2.95
CA ASP A 64 -3.75 -0.75 3.71
C ASP A 64 -2.86 -1.41 4.77
N SER A 65 -3.32 -2.48 5.42
CA SER A 65 -2.55 -3.15 6.48
C SER A 65 -1.21 -3.73 5.97
N PRO A 66 -1.14 -4.44 4.82
CA PRO A 66 0.15 -4.89 4.27
C PRO A 66 1.09 -3.74 3.87
N MET A 67 0.54 -2.59 3.46
CA MET A 67 1.32 -1.43 3.01
C MET A 67 1.73 -0.50 4.16
N PHE A 68 1.12 -0.64 5.34
CA PHE A 68 1.35 0.22 6.50
C PHE A 68 2.83 0.31 6.90
N ALA A 69 3.52 -0.83 7.02
CA ALA A 69 4.94 -0.86 7.36
C ALA A 69 5.80 -0.13 6.31
N ARG A 70 5.49 -0.32 5.02
CA ARG A 70 6.20 0.34 3.91
C ARG A 70 6.01 1.85 3.93
N VAL A 71 4.80 2.31 4.23
CA VAL A 71 4.52 3.75 4.37
C VAL A 71 5.37 4.35 5.49
N LEU A 72 5.47 3.67 6.65
CA LEU A 72 6.28 4.12 7.77
C LEU A 72 7.79 4.11 7.47
N GLU A 73 8.28 3.11 6.74
CA GLU A 73 9.67 3.03 6.28
C GLU A 73 10.06 4.24 5.40
N GLY A 74 9.11 4.78 4.64
CA GLY A 74 9.34 5.97 3.80
C GLY A 74 9.38 7.30 4.55
N ILE A 75 9.06 7.34 5.86
CA ILE A 75 9.08 8.59 6.63
C ILE A 75 10.53 9.03 6.86
N CYS A 76 10.83 10.26 6.44
CA CYS A 76 12.15 10.85 6.60
C CYS A 76 12.06 12.37 6.72
N VAL A 77 12.21 12.91 7.94
CA VAL A 77 12.11 14.36 8.21
C VAL A 77 13.50 14.96 8.46
N PRO A 78 13.98 15.88 7.62
CA PRO A 78 15.24 16.58 7.84
C PRO A 78 15.24 17.42 9.13
N ARG A 79 16.39 17.50 9.80
CA ARG A 79 16.58 18.39 10.96
C ARG A 79 17.31 19.65 10.53
N LEU A 80 16.72 20.82 10.81
CA LEU A 80 17.30 22.12 10.45
C LEU A 80 18.69 22.35 11.08
N ALA A 81 18.90 21.83 12.30
CA ALA A 81 20.18 21.93 13.02
C ALA A 81 21.25 20.94 12.50
N GLY A 82 20.98 20.18 11.44
CA GLY A 82 21.83 19.10 10.98
C GLY A 82 21.66 17.80 11.80
N GLY A 83 22.44 16.78 11.44
CA GLY A 83 22.37 15.44 12.04
C GLY A 83 21.42 14.48 11.30
N ALA A 84 21.23 13.29 11.88
CA ALA A 84 20.41 12.24 11.28
C ALA A 84 18.97 12.73 11.03
N HIS A 85 18.32 12.21 9.99
CA HIS A 85 16.90 12.46 9.78
C HIS A 85 16.05 11.79 10.88
N ARG A 86 14.88 12.34 11.17
CA ARG A 86 13.89 11.66 12.00
C ARG A 86 13.10 10.71 11.09
N THR A 87 13.23 9.41 11.35
CA THR A 87 12.52 8.35 10.60
C THR A 87 11.41 7.70 11.41
N ARG A 88 11.44 7.81 12.75
CA ARG A 88 10.45 7.20 13.63
C ARG A 88 9.42 8.25 14.11
N PRO A 89 8.12 8.03 13.90
CA PRO A 89 7.08 8.83 14.53
C PRO A 89 6.88 8.42 16.00
N ASP A 90 6.46 9.37 16.84
CA ASP A 90 6.15 9.14 18.25
C ASP A 90 4.75 8.51 18.43
N GLU A 91 3.79 8.93 17.59
CA GLU A 91 2.43 8.43 17.51
C GLU A 91 2.04 8.25 16.04
N VAL A 92 1.25 7.23 15.72
CA VAL A 92 0.65 7.02 14.40
C VAL A 92 -0.84 6.88 14.55
N ARG A 93 -1.59 7.65 13.77
CA ARG A 93 -3.06 7.51 13.63
C ARG A 93 -3.36 7.05 12.22
N ALA A 94 -4.07 5.93 12.10
CA ALA A 94 -4.52 5.40 10.83
C ALA A 94 -6.01 5.66 10.66
N ASP A 95 -6.45 5.75 9.41
CA ASP A 95 -7.85 5.68 9.08
C ASP A 95 -8.42 4.30 9.43
N LYS A 96 -9.73 4.26 9.65
CA LYS A 96 -10.43 3.03 10.00
C LYS A 96 -10.91 2.34 8.72
N ALA A 97 -10.70 1.02 8.66
CA ALA A 97 -11.28 0.13 7.65
C ALA A 97 -12.76 -0.20 7.93
#